data_AF-A0A1D6E929-F1
#
_entry.id   AF-A0A1D6E929-F1
#
_cell.length_a   1.000
_cell.length_b   1.000
_cell.length_c   1.000
_cell.angle_alpha   90.00
_cell.angle_beta   90.00
_cell.angle_gamma   90.00
#
_symmetry.space_group_name_H-M   'P 1'
#
loop_
_entity.id
_entity.type
_entity.pdbx_description
1 polymer ?
#
loop_
_entity_poly.entity_id
_entity_poly.type
_entity_poly.pdbx_seq_one_letter_code
_entity_poly.pdbx_strand_id
1 'polypeptide(L)'
;MDPACEELERRSRYLSALVRRTKFADPPQPEPEAKADVEPPQLKAPPHVGGEGKGGKDEAKAEERTPMKKPRGEAAAAEAEGRKVAVCVRAADMPLPLQRRAVRIALEAVAAMPRLESKRLALALKKDFDTTYGPAWHCIVGTSFGSYVTHSLGGFLYFSVDKAYVLLFRTAVQPLVQLQ
;
A
#
# COMPACT_ATOMS: atom_id res chain seq x y z
N MET A 1 14.04 31.49 11.24
CA MET A 1 12.83 30.72 10.88
C MET A 1 13.21 29.80 9.74
N ASP A 2 12.80 28.54 9.77
CA ASP A 2 13.09 27.55 8.73
C ASP A 2 12.20 27.81 7.50
N PRO A 3 12.75 27.97 6.28
CA PRO A 3 11.98 28.20 5.06
C PRO A 3 10.89 27.15 4.81
N ALA A 4 11.13 25.89 5.21
CA ALA A 4 10.15 24.82 5.05
C ALA A 4 8.96 24.99 6.01
N CYS A 5 9.19 25.46 7.24
CA CYS A 5 8.11 25.73 8.19
C CYS A 5 7.22 26.87 7.71
N GLU A 6 7.79 27.94 7.16
CA GLU A 6 7.04 29.09 6.66
C GLU A 6 6.13 28.72 5.47
N GLU A 7 6.64 27.91 4.53
CA GLU A 7 5.84 27.41 3.40
C GLU A 7 4.73 26.46 3.87
N LEU A 8 4.99 25.61 4.86
CA LEU A 8 3.98 24.72 5.44
C LEU A 8 2.85 25.51 6.11
N GLU A 9 3.20 26.54 6.88
CA GLU A 9 2.22 27.45 7.49
C GLU A 9 1.38 28.18 6.44
N ARG A 10 2.02 28.65 5.37
CA ARG A 10 1.33 29.33 4.25
C ARG A 10 0.30 28.41 3.59
N ARG A 11 0.67 27.16 3.32
CA ARG A 11 -0.23 26.14 2.75
C ARG A 11 -1.35 25.77 3.71
N SER A 12 -1.06 25.65 5.00
CA SER A 12 -2.07 25.36 6.03
C SER A 12 -3.14 26.45 6.11
N ARG A 13 -2.72 27.73 6.07
CA ARG A 13 -3.65 28.88 6.06
C ARG A 13 -4.50 28.91 4.78
N TYR A 14 -3.89 28.64 3.62
CA TYR A 14 -4.62 28.57 2.36
C TYR A 14 -5.68 27.45 2.34
N LEU A 15 -5.31 26.23 2.74
CA LEU A 15 -6.26 25.11 2.82
C LEU A 15 -7.36 25.38 3.84
N SER A 16 -7.04 25.97 5.00
CA SER A 16 -8.03 26.36 6.00
C SER A 16 -9.03 27.39 5.45
N ALA A 17 -8.54 28.36 4.66
CA ALA A 17 -9.40 29.33 3.99
C ALA A 17 -10.28 28.66 2.92
N LEU A 18 -9.74 27.72 2.14
CA LEU A 18 -10.47 27.00 1.11
C LEU A 18 -11.59 26.14 1.72
N VAL A 19 -11.29 25.39 2.79
CA VAL A 19 -12.27 24.56 3.51
C VAL A 19 -13.39 25.42 4.11
N ARG A 20 -13.05 26.58 4.68
CA ARG A 20 -14.06 27.54 5.18
C ARG A 20 -14.93 28.05 4.04
N ARG A 21 -14.34 28.35 2.89
CA ARG A 21 -15.08 28.79 1.69
C ARG A 21 -16.00 27.69 1.18
N THR A 22 -15.56 26.44 1.13
CA THR A 22 -16.39 25.32 0.66
C THR A 22 -17.46 24.88 1.65
N LYS A 23 -17.28 25.09 2.96
CA LYS A 23 -18.29 24.75 3.98
C LYS A 23 -19.40 25.81 4.12
N PHE A 24 -19.21 27.00 3.58
CA PHE A 24 -20.16 28.12 3.67
C PHE A 24 -20.51 28.77 2.33
N ALA A 25 -20.00 28.26 1.20
CA ALA A 25 -20.43 28.70 -0.11
C ALA A 25 -21.61 27.85 -0.57
N ASP A 26 -22.72 28.51 -0.88
CA ASP A 26 -23.77 27.97 -1.73
C ASP A 26 -23.15 27.41 -3.03
N PRO A 27 -23.69 26.31 -3.57
CA PRO A 27 -23.16 25.70 -4.77
C PRO A 27 -23.12 26.73 -5.91
N PRO A 28 -22.02 26.81 -6.69
CA PRO A 28 -21.94 27.73 -7.80
C PRO A 28 -23.06 27.40 -8.80
N GLN A 29 -23.90 28.38 -9.10
CA GLN A 29 -24.84 28.31 -10.22
C GLN A 29 -24.05 28.04 -11.52
N PRO A 30 -24.55 27.19 -12.43
CA PRO A 30 -23.83 26.88 -13.66
C PRO A 30 -23.74 28.15 -14.49
N GLU A 31 -22.50 28.63 -14.74
CA GLU A 31 -22.25 29.67 -15.73
C GLU A 31 -22.64 29.15 -17.13
N PRO A 32 -23.24 29.99 -17.99
CA PRO A 32 -23.66 29.58 -19.32
C PRO A 32 -22.41 29.27 -20.15
N GLU A 33 -22.28 28.01 -20.59
CA GLU A 33 -21.21 27.55 -21.46
C GLU A 33 -21.17 28.41 -22.75
N ALA A 34 -20.09 29.17 -22.89
CA ALA A 34 -19.73 29.80 -24.14
C ALA A 34 -19.42 28.70 -25.17
N LYS A 35 -20.31 28.58 -26.15
CA LYS A 35 -20.17 27.70 -27.32
C LYS A 35 -18.82 27.96 -27.99
N ALA A 36 -17.91 26.99 -27.88
CA ALA A 36 -16.72 26.90 -28.70
C ALA A 36 -16.80 25.58 -29.47
N ASP A 37 -17.15 25.70 -30.75
CA ASP A 37 -17.21 24.63 -31.73
C ASP A 37 -15.84 23.94 -31.86
N VAL A 38 -15.71 22.72 -31.32
CA VAL A 38 -14.61 21.80 -31.68
C VAL A 38 -15.16 20.37 -31.75
N GLU A 39 -15.25 19.88 -32.98
CA GLU A 39 -15.75 18.58 -33.40
C GLU A 39 -14.88 17.40 -32.89
N PRO A 40 -15.44 16.38 -32.20
CA PRO A 40 -14.69 15.20 -31.80
C PRO A 40 -14.71 14.11 -32.90
N PRO A 41 -13.58 13.43 -33.21
CA PRO A 41 -13.55 12.35 -34.21
C PRO A 41 -14.23 11.08 -33.68
N GLN A 42 -15.16 10.54 -34.47
CA GLN A 42 -15.89 9.30 -34.19
C GLN A 42 -15.01 8.07 -34.49
N LEU A 43 -14.93 7.13 -33.53
CA LEU A 43 -14.44 5.77 -33.78
C LEU A 43 -15.53 4.75 -33.45
N LYS A 44 -16.03 4.06 -34.48
CA LYS A 44 -17.07 3.02 -34.42
C LYS A 44 -16.45 1.67 -34.03
N ALA A 45 -17.08 0.94 -33.10
CA ALA A 45 -16.84 -0.48 -32.88
C ALA A 45 -17.99 -1.33 -33.49
N PRO A 46 -17.70 -2.50 -34.11
CA PRO A 46 -18.70 -3.31 -34.82
C PRO A 46 -19.41 -4.36 -33.93
N PRO A 47 -20.61 -4.87 -34.31
CA PRO A 47 -21.39 -5.82 -33.52
C PRO A 47 -21.32 -7.27 -34.06
N HIS A 48 -21.23 -8.27 -33.19
CA HIS A 48 -21.54 -9.70 -33.47
C HIS A 48 -21.88 -10.40 -32.13
N VAL A 49 -23.09 -10.94 -31.87
CA VAL A 49 -23.84 -12.11 -32.41
C VAL A 49 -23.73 -13.34 -31.49
N GLY A 50 -24.90 -13.90 -31.11
CA GLY A 50 -25.14 -15.26 -30.60
C GLY A 50 -25.07 -15.39 -29.07
N GLY A 51 -25.97 -16.04 -28.33
CA GLY A 51 -27.12 -16.89 -28.64
C GLY A 51 -27.43 -17.77 -27.42
N GLU A 52 -28.68 -17.67 -26.93
CA GLU A 52 -29.54 -18.66 -26.26
C GLU A 52 -29.03 -19.64 -25.17
N GLY A 53 -29.89 -19.84 -24.14
CA GLY A 53 -29.90 -21.06 -23.32
C GLY A 53 -30.47 -20.87 -21.91
N LYS A 54 -31.67 -21.42 -21.64
CA LYS A 54 -32.47 -21.34 -20.40
C LYS A 54 -32.81 -22.75 -19.88
N GLY A 55 -32.87 -22.96 -18.56
CA GLY A 55 -33.40 -24.16 -17.87
C GLY A 55 -32.53 -24.47 -16.64
N GLY A 56 -33.00 -24.63 -15.39
CA GLY A 56 -34.09 -25.43 -14.79
C GLY A 56 -33.41 -26.25 -13.66
N LYS A 57 -33.55 -25.87 -12.37
CA LYS A 57 -34.49 -26.32 -11.31
C LYS A 57 -34.13 -27.65 -10.63
N ASP A 58 -34.32 -27.67 -9.29
CA ASP A 58 -34.44 -28.83 -8.36
C ASP A 58 -33.10 -29.52 -7.98
N GLU A 59 -32.79 -30.00 -6.75
CA GLU A 59 -33.53 -30.32 -5.53
C GLU A 59 -32.55 -30.62 -4.34
N ALA A 60 -33.06 -30.44 -3.11
CA ALA A 60 -32.70 -30.98 -1.78
C ALA A 60 -31.42 -31.83 -1.51
N LYS A 61 -30.78 -31.61 -0.32
CA LYS A 61 -30.85 -32.51 0.86
C LYS A 61 -29.89 -32.09 2.00
N ALA A 62 -30.41 -32.14 3.22
CA ALA A 62 -29.76 -31.85 4.50
C ALA A 62 -28.84 -32.99 5.00
N GLU A 63 -27.83 -32.66 5.82
CA GLU A 63 -27.48 -33.47 7.00
C GLU A 63 -26.78 -32.62 8.07
N GLU A 64 -27.38 -32.64 9.25
CA GLU A 64 -26.90 -32.19 10.55
C GLU A 64 -26.12 -33.34 11.19
N ARG A 65 -24.89 -33.15 11.68
CA ARG A 65 -24.33 -33.97 12.76
C ARG A 65 -23.42 -33.19 13.71
N THR A 66 -23.73 -33.37 14.98
CA THR A 66 -23.19 -32.84 16.23
C THR A 66 -21.74 -33.28 16.51
N PRO A 67 -20.96 -32.54 17.32
CA PRO A 67 -19.55 -32.87 17.59
C PRO A 67 -19.39 -33.81 18.80
N MET A 68 -18.65 -34.92 18.63
CA MET A 68 -18.25 -35.82 19.71
C MET A 68 -16.77 -35.65 20.08
N LYS A 69 -16.54 -35.42 21.38
CA LYS A 69 -15.26 -35.47 22.11
C LYS A 69 -14.57 -36.84 21.98
N LYS A 70 -13.23 -36.86 21.96
CA LYS A 70 -12.35 -37.88 22.57
C LYS A 70 -10.89 -37.39 22.64
N PRO A 71 -10.01 -37.98 23.49
CA PRO A 71 -9.38 -37.24 24.58
C PRO A 71 -7.84 -37.17 24.53
N ARG A 72 -7.31 -36.24 25.34
CA ARG A 72 -6.07 -36.29 26.14
C ARG A 72 -4.93 -37.18 25.63
N GLY A 73 -3.96 -36.54 24.97
CA GLY A 73 -2.59 -37.02 24.79
C GLY A 73 -1.61 -35.95 25.27
N GLU A 74 -0.74 -36.35 26.19
CA GLU A 74 0.30 -35.55 26.84
C GLU A 74 1.57 -35.56 25.94
N ALA A 75 1.97 -34.39 25.44
CA ALA A 75 3.28 -34.13 24.81
C ALA A 75 3.49 -32.60 24.88
N ALA A 76 4.25 -32.09 25.85
CA ALA A 76 5.70 -31.90 25.73
C ALA A 76 6.10 -31.12 24.46
N ALA A 77 6.27 -29.79 24.56
CA ALA A 77 7.44 -29.04 24.11
C ALA A 77 7.14 -27.54 23.89
N ALA A 78 7.85 -26.71 24.65
CA ALA A 78 8.24 -25.33 24.36
C ALA A 78 7.13 -24.28 24.21
N GLU A 79 6.66 -23.77 25.36
CA GLU A 79 6.25 -22.37 25.50
C GLU A 79 7.48 -21.49 25.20
N ALA A 80 7.69 -21.18 23.92
CA ALA A 80 8.53 -20.06 23.53
C ALA A 80 7.77 -18.80 23.93
N GLU A 81 8.25 -18.10 24.96
CA GLU A 81 7.73 -16.80 25.38
C GLU A 81 7.74 -15.85 24.17
N GLY A 82 6.59 -15.77 23.48
CA GLY A 82 6.50 -15.15 22.17
C GLY A 82 6.60 -13.64 22.32
N ARG A 83 7.77 -13.08 22.04
CA ARG A 83 7.96 -11.63 21.91
C ARG A 83 7.01 -11.11 20.82
N LYS A 84 5.91 -10.46 21.23
CA LYS A 84 4.97 -9.80 20.32
C LYS A 84 5.65 -8.58 19.70
N VAL A 85 6.01 -8.68 18.42
CA VAL A 85 6.57 -7.57 17.65
C VAL A 85 5.44 -6.63 17.21
N ALA A 86 5.52 -5.36 17.59
CA ALA A 86 4.50 -4.38 17.24
C ALA A 86 4.77 -3.79 15.85
N VAL A 87 3.77 -3.79 14.96
CA VAL A 87 3.86 -3.20 13.62
C VAL A 87 2.76 -2.17 13.40
N CYS A 88 3.13 -1.01 12.87
CA CYS A 88 2.16 0.04 12.54
C CYS A 88 2.53 0.75 11.23
N VAL A 89 1.62 0.72 10.26
CA VAL A 89 1.75 1.49 9.01
C VAL A 89 1.43 2.95 9.32
N ARG A 90 2.35 3.86 8.96
CA ARG A 90 2.26 5.30 9.22
C ARG A 90 1.81 6.08 7.98
N ALA A 91 2.30 5.69 6.81
CA ALA A 91 1.88 6.23 5.52
C ALA A 91 2.15 5.19 4.42
N ALA A 92 1.32 5.17 3.37
CA ALA A 92 1.48 4.24 2.27
C ALA A 92 0.88 4.81 0.97
N ASP A 93 1.61 4.63 -0.12
CA ASP A 93 1.14 4.71 -1.50
C ASP A 93 1.58 3.42 -2.19
N MET A 94 0.86 2.33 -1.88
CA MET A 94 0.97 1.02 -2.56
C MET A 94 -0.22 0.13 -2.16
N PRO A 95 -0.62 -0.84 -3.00
CA PRO A 95 -1.71 -1.78 -2.68
C PRO A 95 -1.46 -2.59 -1.40
N LEU A 96 -2.54 -2.92 -0.66
CA LEU A 96 -2.48 -3.72 0.57
C LEU A 96 -1.68 -5.04 0.45
N PRO A 97 -1.74 -5.80 -0.66
CA PRO A 97 -0.90 -6.99 -0.82
C PRO A 97 0.61 -6.71 -0.71
N LEU A 98 1.09 -5.59 -1.27
CA LEU A 98 2.51 -5.21 -1.21
C LEU A 98 2.89 -4.76 0.21
N GLN A 99 2.01 -4.02 0.89
CA GLN A 99 2.21 -3.63 2.29
C GLN A 99 2.36 -4.86 3.19
N ARG A 100 1.47 -5.86 3.03
CA ARG A 100 1.54 -7.12 3.80
C ARG A 100 2.84 -7.89 3.54
N ARG A 101 3.33 -7.90 2.30
CA ARG A 101 4.62 -8.54 1.96
C ARG A 101 5.78 -7.84 2.66
N ALA A 102 5.85 -6.50 2.60
CA ALA A 102 6.89 -5.74 3.28
C ALA A 102 6.89 -5.99 4.80
N VAL A 103 5.70 -5.95 5.42
CA VAL A 103 5.56 -6.23 6.86
C VAL A 103 5.98 -7.65 7.20
N ARG A 104 5.60 -8.65 6.41
CA ARG A 104 5.98 -10.05 6.63
C ARG A 104 7.50 -10.23 6.60
N ILE A 105 8.17 -9.70 5.57
CA ILE A 105 9.63 -9.76 5.44
C ILE A 105 10.32 -9.09 6.62
N ALA A 106 9.79 -7.94 7.07
CA ALA A 106 10.34 -7.25 8.22
C ALA A 106 10.18 -8.07 9.51
N LEU A 107 9.01 -8.68 9.74
CA LEU A 107 8.78 -9.57 10.88
C LEU A 107 9.70 -10.79 10.88
N GLU A 108 9.83 -11.47 9.73
CA GLU A 108 10.72 -12.62 9.56
C GLU A 108 12.19 -12.24 9.81
N ALA A 109 12.62 -11.10 9.26
CA ALA A 109 13.97 -10.59 9.47
C ALA A 109 14.23 -10.25 10.95
N VAL A 110 13.30 -9.59 11.63
CA VAL A 110 13.41 -9.27 13.07
C VAL A 110 13.42 -10.53 13.93
N ALA A 111 12.62 -11.54 13.59
CA ALA A 111 12.61 -12.82 14.30
C ALA A 111 13.94 -13.59 14.13
N ALA A 112 14.59 -13.48 12.97
CA ALA A 112 15.85 -14.16 12.68
C ALA A 112 17.09 -13.47 13.30
N MET A 113 16.94 -12.28 13.88
CA MET A 113 18.06 -11.48 14.41
C MET A 113 17.90 -11.26 15.93
N PRO A 114 18.87 -11.69 16.78
CA PRO A 114 18.80 -11.48 18.23
C PRO A 114 18.72 -10.00 18.63
N ARG A 115 19.35 -9.14 17.82
CA ARG A 115 19.30 -7.68 17.91
C ARG A 115 18.95 -7.15 16.54
N LEU A 116 18.12 -6.11 16.50
CA LEU A 116 17.74 -5.47 15.25
C LEU A 116 18.97 -4.88 14.55
N GLU A 117 19.37 -5.45 13.42
CA GLU A 117 20.44 -4.92 12.58
C GLU A 117 19.85 -4.15 11.40
N SER A 118 19.81 -2.82 11.49
CA SER A 118 19.15 -1.94 10.51
C SER A 118 19.62 -2.18 9.08
N LYS A 119 20.92 -2.40 8.87
CA LYS A 119 21.51 -2.66 7.55
C LYS A 119 20.99 -3.95 6.94
N ARG A 120 20.86 -5.02 7.75
CA ARG A 120 20.38 -6.32 7.29
C ARG A 120 18.90 -6.30 6.98
N LEU A 121 18.08 -5.62 7.80
CA LEU A 121 16.66 -5.41 7.51
C LEU A 121 16.45 -4.60 6.21
N ALA A 122 17.18 -3.50 6.05
CA ALA A 122 17.12 -2.68 4.84
C ALA A 122 17.50 -3.47 3.59
N LEU A 123 18.58 -4.26 3.66
CA LEU A 123 19.02 -5.13 2.57
C LEU A 123 17.98 -6.20 2.22
N ALA A 124 17.39 -6.86 3.22
CA ALA A 124 16.39 -7.90 3.01
C ALA A 124 15.15 -7.35 2.25
N LEU A 125 14.63 -6.21 2.70
CA LEU A 125 13.49 -5.55 2.04
C LEU A 125 13.83 -5.10 0.63
N LYS A 126 14.94 -4.37 0.46
CA LYS A 126 15.38 -3.89 -0.86
C LYS A 126 15.56 -5.05 -1.84
N LYS A 127 16.28 -6.10 -1.42
CA LYS A 127 16.60 -7.25 -2.27
C LYS A 127 15.34 -7.99 -2.70
N ASP A 128 14.41 -8.28 -1.79
CA ASP A 128 13.16 -8.97 -2.13
C ASP A 128 12.32 -8.15 -3.11
N PHE A 129 12.19 -6.84 -2.87
CA PHE A 129 11.39 -5.97 -3.71
C PHE A 129 12.00 -5.70 -5.09
N ASP A 130 13.32 -5.47 -5.18
CA ASP A 130 14.03 -5.36 -6.46
C ASP A 130 13.86 -6.64 -7.30
N THR A 131 13.97 -7.81 -6.65
CA THR A 131 13.85 -9.10 -7.34
C THR A 131 12.42 -9.38 -7.78
N THR A 132 11.42 -9.04 -6.95
CA THR A 132 10.02 -9.39 -7.19
C THR A 132 9.29 -8.38 -8.07
N TYR A 133 9.59 -7.09 -7.91
CA TYR A 133 8.83 -5.99 -8.52
C TYR A 133 9.69 -5.11 -9.45
N GLY A 134 10.95 -5.48 -9.66
CA GLY A 134 11.91 -4.77 -10.49
C GLY A 134 12.55 -3.57 -9.77
N PRO A 135 13.77 -3.19 -10.18
CA PRO A 135 14.47 -2.05 -9.60
C PRO A 135 13.83 -0.69 -9.94
N ALA A 136 14.18 0.41 -9.27
CA ALA A 136 15.09 0.50 -8.12
C ALA A 136 14.33 0.84 -6.84
N TRP A 137 14.26 -0.12 -5.93
CA TRP A 137 13.78 0.05 -4.57
C TRP A 137 14.89 0.58 -3.67
N HIS A 138 14.48 1.39 -2.70
CA HIS A 138 15.30 1.96 -1.66
C HIS A 138 14.66 1.66 -0.32
N CYS A 139 15.48 1.33 0.68
CA CYS A 139 15.00 1.07 2.03
C CYS A 139 15.89 1.77 3.06
N ILE A 140 15.27 2.55 3.93
CA ILE A 140 15.92 3.23 5.05
C ILE A 140 15.32 2.64 6.33
N VAL A 141 16.20 2.26 7.25
CA VAL A 141 15.82 1.71 8.56
C VAL A 141 16.58 2.45 9.65
N GLY A 142 15.87 2.97 10.64
CA GLY A 142 16.46 3.69 11.76
C GLY A 142 15.50 3.89 12.92
N THR A 143 16.01 4.25 14.09
CA THR A 143 15.19 4.58 15.26
C THR A 143 14.67 6.02 15.23
N SER A 144 15.35 6.91 14.49
CA SER A 144 14.95 8.28 14.24
C SER A 144 15.59 8.77 12.94
N PHE A 145 14.78 9.34 12.04
CA PHE A 145 15.25 10.01 10.83
C PHE A 145 14.16 10.96 10.32
N GLY A 146 14.58 12.02 9.62
CA GLY A 146 13.71 12.81 8.75
C GLY A 146 13.91 12.40 7.29
N SER A 147 12.85 12.48 6.47
CA SER A 147 12.94 12.15 5.05
C SER A 147 12.06 13.07 4.21
N TYR A 148 12.59 13.51 3.07
CA TYR A 148 11.84 14.20 2.02
C TYR A 148 12.25 13.56 0.68
N VAL A 149 11.43 12.63 0.17
CA VAL A 149 11.79 11.78 -0.97
C VAL A 149 10.75 11.87 -2.08
N THR A 150 11.22 11.91 -3.32
CA THR A 150 10.40 11.68 -4.51
C THR A 150 10.41 10.18 -4.82
N HIS A 151 9.23 9.60 -5.02
CA HIS A 151 9.03 8.19 -5.30
C HIS A 151 8.05 8.01 -6.45
N SER A 152 8.10 6.83 -7.08
CA SER A 152 7.13 6.44 -8.10
C SER A 152 5.78 6.11 -7.44
N LEU A 153 4.68 6.41 -8.15
CA LEU A 153 3.32 6.09 -7.71
C LEU A 153 3.15 4.60 -7.41
N GLY A 154 2.42 4.28 -6.34
CA GLY A 154 2.17 2.91 -5.90
C GLY A 154 3.40 2.19 -5.34
N GLY A 155 4.48 2.92 -5.07
CA GLY A 155 5.76 2.38 -4.66
C GLY A 155 6.28 2.90 -3.33
N PHE A 156 5.45 3.38 -2.40
CA PHE A 156 5.89 3.96 -1.12
C PHE A 156 5.22 3.34 0.11
N LEU A 157 6.02 3.08 1.14
CA LEU A 157 5.57 2.58 2.43
C LEU A 157 6.44 3.09 3.57
N TYR A 158 5.81 3.67 4.58
CA TYR A 158 6.42 4.07 5.84
C TYR A 158 5.71 3.38 7.00
N PHE A 159 6.45 2.57 7.76
CA PHE A 159 5.89 1.79 8.88
C PHE A 159 6.91 1.62 10.00
N SER A 160 6.45 1.31 11.20
CA SER A 160 7.29 0.96 12.35
C SER A 160 7.24 -0.53 12.65
N VAL A 161 8.37 -1.09 13.07
CA VAL A 161 8.52 -2.46 13.61
C VAL A 161 9.29 -2.36 14.93
N ASP A 162 8.62 -2.67 16.04
CA ASP A 162 9.09 -2.40 17.40
C ASP A 162 9.50 -0.93 17.60
N LYS A 163 10.80 -0.67 17.75
CA LYS A 163 11.39 0.65 17.99
C LYS A 163 12.03 1.25 16.74
N ALA A 164 11.98 0.55 15.61
CA ALA A 164 12.54 1.03 14.36
C ALA A 164 11.46 1.45 13.38
N TYR A 165 11.82 2.44 12.59
CA TYR A 165 11.05 2.94 11.48
C TYR A 165 11.69 2.44 10.19
N VAL A 166 10.82 2.07 9.24
CA VAL A 166 11.17 1.53 7.93
C VAL A 166 10.50 2.40 6.89
N LEU A 167 11.31 2.98 6.02
CA LEU A 167 10.86 3.70 4.83
C LEU A 167 11.30 2.90 3.60
N LEU A 168 10.35 2.33 2.88
CA LEU A 168 10.56 1.56 1.65
C LEU A 168 9.92 2.34 0.49
N PHE A 169 10.70 2.68 -0.53
CA PHE A 169 10.18 3.41 -1.68
C PHE A 169 10.83 3.01 -3.01
N ARG A 170 10.08 3.12 -4.11
CA ARG A 170 10.57 2.90 -5.47
C ARG A 170 10.90 4.23 -6.15
N THR A 171 11.98 4.24 -6.93
CA THR A 171 12.35 5.36 -7.81
C THR A 171 12.19 4.98 -9.27
N ALA A 172 11.90 5.99 -10.10
CA ALA A 172 11.92 5.84 -11.55
C ALA A 172 13.38 5.84 -12.01
N VAL A 173 13.93 4.65 -12.25
CA VAL A 173 15.20 4.49 -12.96
C VAL A 173 14.89 3.94 -14.35
N GLN A 174 15.32 4.64 -15.39
CA GLN A 174 15.41 4.04 -16.71
C GLN A 174 16.71 3.26 -16.76
N PRO A 175 16.68 1.93 -16.97
CA PRO A 175 17.90 1.22 -17.31
C PRO A 175 18.51 1.90 -18.54
N LEU A 176 19.76 2.36 -18.45
CA LEU A 176 20.52 2.65 -19.66
C LEU A 176 20.74 1.30 -20.35
N VAL A 177 19.82 0.93 -21.24
CA VAL A 177 20.12 -0.05 -22.28
C VAL A 177 21.19 0.61 -23.15
N GLN A 178 22.43 0.25 -22.91
CA GLN A 178 23.54 0.59 -23.80
C GLN A 178 23.22 -0.07 -25.14
N LEU A 179 22.93 0.76 -26.14
CA LEU A 179 23.06 0.38 -27.54
C LEU A 179 24.50 -0.11 -27.74
N GLN A 180 24.68 -1.44 -27.72
CA GLN A 180 25.84 -2.14 -28.24
C GLN A 180 25.36 -3.11 -29.30
#